data_AF-A0A0R0FEV3-F1
#
_entry.id   AF-A0A0R0FEV3-F1
#
_cell.length_a   1.000
_cell.length_b   1.000
_cell.length_c   1.000
_cell.angle_alpha   90.00
_cell.angle_beta   90.00
_cell.angle_gamma   90.00
#
_symmetry.space_group_name_H-M   'P 1'
#
loop_
_entity.id
_entity.type
_entity.pdbx_description
1 polymer ?
#
loop_
_entity_poly.entity_id
_entity_poly.type
_entity_poly.pdbx_seq_one_letter_code
_entity_poly.pdbx_strand_id
1 'polypeptide(L)'
;MEYMLLVMSMIHRISETVLSTGIYAWLFGSITKVFGNSMGEYPCQWYTHRPCTEENLGESEVCEAHLVKSLFFIRIMDKEKALEHLKVTKTKIVVVGQKMDLVFYTLQLGFFDMDFDLISKSIDKAKKKNRLEVYEGLYFMSTRNFKKAAKLFLGSISTFTTYEVFPCDTFILYTVLTIIISLDRVSLKQKVVDSPKILTMIGKIPYLSEFLNSLYDCQYKSFFLSI
;
A
#
# COMPACT_ATOMS: atom_id res chain seq x y z
N MET A 1 -6.04 4.01 -32.24
CA MET A 1 -5.51 5.22 -31.57
C MET A 1 -6.47 5.70 -30.48
N GLU A 2 -7.78 5.83 -30.76
CA GLU A 2 -8.78 6.25 -29.76
C GLU A 2 -8.89 5.34 -28.53
N TYR A 3 -8.84 4.01 -28.70
CA TYR A 3 -8.88 3.08 -27.56
C TYR A 3 -7.71 3.26 -26.59
N MET A 4 -6.50 3.54 -27.08
CA MET A 4 -5.34 3.82 -26.21
C MET A 4 -5.52 5.13 -25.45
N LEU A 5 -6.07 6.17 -26.08
CA LEU A 5 -6.34 7.47 -25.44
C LEU A 5 -7.44 7.36 -24.37
N LEU A 6 -8.51 6.59 -24.64
CA LEU A 6 -9.56 6.33 -23.67
C LEU A 6 -9.04 5.53 -22.48
N VAL A 7 -8.27 4.47 -22.73
CA VAL A 7 -7.63 3.69 -21.66
C VAL A 7 -6.63 4.54 -20.88
N MET A 8 -5.83 5.40 -21.53
CA MET A 8 -4.91 6.33 -20.85
C MET A 8 -5.64 7.39 -20.01
N SER A 9 -6.76 7.94 -20.49
CA SER A 9 -7.62 8.88 -19.73
C SER A 9 -8.29 8.18 -18.55
N MET A 10 -8.76 6.96 -18.75
CA MET A 10 -9.32 6.10 -17.72
C MET A 10 -8.27 5.73 -16.67
N ILE A 11 -7.03 5.42 -17.09
CA ILE A 11 -5.87 5.22 -16.20
C ILE A 11 -5.54 6.50 -15.43
N HIS A 12 -5.61 7.68 -16.06
CA HIS A 12 -5.36 8.94 -15.40
C HIS A 12 -6.42 9.20 -14.33
N ARG A 13 -7.70 9.04 -14.67
CA ARG A 13 -8.82 9.18 -13.72
C ARG A 13 -8.74 8.17 -12.60
N ILE A 14 -8.46 6.90 -12.90
CA ILE A 14 -8.29 5.84 -11.90
C ILE A 14 -7.08 6.15 -11.04
N SER A 15 -5.94 6.53 -11.61
CA SER A 15 -4.74 6.90 -10.82
C SER A 15 -5.02 8.10 -9.91
N GLU A 16 -5.70 9.13 -10.40
CA GLU A 16 -6.08 10.30 -9.61
C GLU A 16 -7.10 9.96 -8.54
N THR A 17 -8.14 9.17 -8.83
CA THR A 17 -9.10 8.73 -7.80
C THR A 17 -8.47 7.74 -6.83
N VAL A 18 -7.61 6.83 -7.26
CA VAL A 18 -6.96 5.85 -6.39
C VAL A 18 -5.95 6.50 -5.47
N LEU A 19 -5.12 7.41 -6.00
CA LEU A 19 -4.15 8.16 -5.22
C LEU A 19 -4.85 9.21 -4.35
N SER A 20 -5.80 9.99 -4.89
CA SER A 20 -6.47 11.10 -4.19
C SER A 20 -7.66 10.67 -3.33
N THR A 21 -8.30 9.54 -3.57
CA THR A 21 -9.48 9.08 -2.81
C THR A 21 -9.25 7.73 -2.15
N GLY A 22 -8.54 6.78 -2.76
CA GLY A 22 -8.27 5.48 -2.13
C GLY A 22 -7.34 5.60 -0.93
N ILE A 23 -6.16 6.18 -1.14
CA ILE A 23 -5.16 6.39 -0.09
C ILE A 23 -5.64 7.46 0.89
N TYR A 24 -6.08 8.64 0.41
CA TYR A 24 -6.57 9.70 1.31
C TYR A 24 -7.89 9.38 2.01
N ALA A 25 -8.87 8.66 1.43
CA ALA A 25 -10.09 8.32 2.19
C ALA A 25 -9.84 7.19 3.19
N TRP A 26 -8.92 6.25 2.90
CA TRP A 26 -8.48 5.28 3.89
C TRP A 26 -7.64 5.94 4.99
N LEU A 27 -6.78 6.90 4.65
CA LEU A 27 -6.08 7.74 5.61
C LEU A 27 -7.05 8.61 6.39
N PHE A 28 -8.05 9.24 5.78
CA PHE A 28 -9.04 10.05 6.48
C PHE A 28 -9.92 9.18 7.40
N GLY A 29 -10.30 7.98 6.95
CA GLY A 29 -11.01 6.98 7.75
C GLY A 29 -10.17 6.45 8.92
N SER A 30 -8.87 6.20 8.69
CA SER A 30 -7.94 5.77 9.73
C SER A 30 -7.61 6.91 10.68
N ILE A 31 -7.39 8.13 10.18
CA ILE A 31 -7.14 9.36 10.94
C ILE A 31 -8.36 9.72 11.77
N THR A 32 -9.60 9.62 11.27
CA THR A 32 -10.81 9.90 12.06
C THR A 32 -11.04 8.85 13.14
N LYS A 33 -10.82 7.56 12.83
CA LYS A 33 -10.90 6.45 13.81
C LYS A 33 -9.78 6.53 14.85
N VAL A 34 -8.60 6.98 14.45
CA VAL A 34 -7.45 7.21 15.33
C VAL A 34 -7.62 8.51 16.12
N PHE A 35 -8.09 9.63 15.56
CA PHE A 35 -8.36 10.87 16.30
C PHE A 35 -9.46 10.66 17.35
N GLY A 36 -10.52 9.92 16.99
CA GLY A 36 -11.58 9.55 17.92
C GLY A 36 -11.08 8.71 19.10
N ASN A 37 -10.15 7.77 18.86
CA ASN A 37 -9.56 6.94 19.92
C ASN A 37 -8.37 7.62 20.63
N SER A 38 -7.63 8.51 19.95
CA SER A 38 -6.36 9.08 20.44
C SER A 38 -6.56 10.34 21.27
N MET A 39 -7.71 11.05 21.14
CA MET A 39 -8.06 12.12 22.07
C MET A 39 -8.40 11.59 23.46
N GLY A 40 -8.84 10.33 23.60
CA GLY A 40 -9.22 9.74 24.89
C GLY A 40 -8.09 9.07 25.68
N GLU A 41 -7.02 8.61 25.02
CA GLU A 41 -6.24 7.50 25.60
C GLU A 41 -4.71 7.70 25.62
N TYR A 42 -4.15 8.75 24.97
CA TYR A 42 -2.69 8.81 24.72
C TYR A 42 -1.88 10.12 24.89
N PRO A 43 -2.32 11.25 25.50
CA PRO A 43 -1.42 12.40 25.69
C PRO A 43 -0.42 12.27 26.87
N CYS A 44 -0.66 11.39 27.84
CA CYS A 44 -0.06 11.53 29.18
C CYS A 44 1.07 10.56 29.55
N GLN A 45 1.35 9.48 28.81
CA GLN A 45 2.45 8.55 29.16
C GLN A 45 3.82 8.90 28.54
N TRP A 46 3.85 9.46 27.32
CA TRP A 46 5.13 9.71 26.61
C TRP A 46 5.86 10.99 27.01
N TYR A 47 5.12 11.98 27.53
CA TYR A 47 5.70 13.25 28.00
C TYR A 47 6.18 13.17 29.44
N THR A 48 5.61 12.28 30.27
CA THR A 48 5.96 12.11 31.69
C THR A 48 7.12 11.14 31.91
N HIS A 49 7.28 10.10 31.08
CA HIS A 49 8.37 9.12 31.24
C HIS A 49 9.71 9.53 30.61
N ARG A 50 9.76 10.61 29.81
CA ARG A 50 10.93 10.98 29.00
C ARG A 50 12.24 11.21 29.78
N PRO A 51 12.24 11.65 31.05
CA PRO A 51 13.48 11.74 31.84
C PRO A 51 13.90 10.43 32.53
N CYS A 52 13.03 9.41 32.66
CA CYS A 52 13.29 8.25 33.52
C CYS A 52 13.63 6.94 32.77
N THR A 53 13.47 6.91 31.44
CA THR A 53 13.51 5.68 30.66
C THR A 53 14.89 5.27 30.14
N GLU A 54 15.86 6.18 30.03
CA GLU A 54 17.20 5.80 29.52
C GLU A 54 18.14 5.29 30.62
N GLU A 55 17.87 5.58 31.89
CA GLU A 55 18.76 5.24 33.01
C GLU A 55 18.29 4.05 33.85
N ASN A 56 17.00 3.66 33.79
CA ASN A 56 16.43 2.63 34.68
C ASN A 56 15.81 1.41 33.99
N LEU A 57 15.71 1.40 32.64
CA LEU A 57 14.98 0.38 31.88
C LEU A 57 15.92 -0.43 30.99
N GLY A 58 15.55 -1.68 30.72
CA GLY A 58 16.32 -2.56 29.85
C GLY A 58 16.33 -2.05 28.40
N GLU A 59 17.40 -2.34 27.64
CA GLU A 59 17.53 -1.91 26.24
C GLU A 59 16.30 -2.28 25.36
N SER A 60 15.64 -3.40 25.68
CA SER A 60 14.41 -3.85 25.01
C SER A 60 13.24 -2.89 25.21
N GLU A 61 13.02 -2.40 26.43
CA GLU A 61 11.93 -1.50 26.79
C GLU A 61 12.16 -0.11 26.17
N VAL A 62 13.42 0.33 26.13
CA VAL A 62 13.81 1.56 25.45
C VAL A 62 13.51 1.46 23.95
N CYS A 63 13.81 0.32 23.31
CA CYS A 63 13.48 0.11 21.89
C CYS A 63 11.98 0.20 21.62
N GLU A 64 11.15 -0.43 22.47
CA GLU A 64 9.69 -0.39 22.35
C GLU A 64 9.14 1.03 22.55
N ALA A 65 9.65 1.77 23.52
CA ALA A 65 9.26 3.16 23.74
C ALA A 65 9.54 4.04 22.51
N HIS A 66 10.71 3.85 21.87
CA HIS A 66 11.07 4.54 20.63
C HIS A 66 10.18 4.12 19.45
N LEU A 67 9.82 2.85 19.35
CA LEU A 67 8.90 2.34 18.34
C LEU A 67 7.51 2.98 18.47
N VAL A 68 6.92 2.97 19.66
CA VAL A 68 5.59 3.55 19.85
C VAL A 68 5.59 5.05 19.62
N LYS A 69 6.67 5.75 20.04
CA LYS A 69 6.85 7.16 19.72
C LYS A 69 6.95 7.42 18.21
N SER A 70 7.65 6.57 17.47
CA SER A 70 7.74 6.68 16.00
C SER A 70 6.37 6.46 15.34
N LEU A 71 5.63 5.46 15.79
CA LEU A 71 4.25 5.18 15.34
C LEU A 71 3.30 6.34 15.63
N PHE A 72 3.48 7.03 16.75
CA PHE A 72 2.71 8.22 17.08
C PHE A 72 2.94 9.36 16.08
N PHE A 73 4.20 9.65 15.72
CA PHE A 73 4.49 10.66 14.69
C PHE A 73 3.96 10.26 13.31
N ILE A 74 4.00 8.97 12.97
CA ILE A 74 3.37 8.45 11.74
C ILE A 74 1.86 8.67 11.79
N ARG A 75 1.20 8.42 12.92
CA ARG A 75 -0.25 8.66 13.08
C ARG A 75 -0.63 10.14 12.98
N ILE A 76 0.19 11.05 13.52
CA ILE A 76 0.00 12.50 13.40
C ILE A 76 0.32 13.00 11.99
N MET A 77 1.04 12.21 11.19
CA MET A 77 1.51 12.55 9.85
C MET A 77 2.52 13.71 9.83
N ASP A 78 3.36 13.84 10.86
CA ASP A 78 4.48 14.80 10.88
C ASP A 78 5.73 14.16 10.26
N LYS A 79 5.97 14.41 8.97
CA LYS A 79 7.04 13.78 8.17
C LYS A 79 8.43 13.96 8.79
N GLU A 80 8.79 15.19 9.13
CA GLU A 80 10.16 15.54 9.53
C GLU A 80 10.52 14.86 10.86
N LYS A 81 9.63 15.01 11.85
CA LYS A 81 9.81 14.37 13.15
C LYS A 81 9.74 12.85 13.06
N ALA A 82 8.87 12.31 12.21
CA ALA A 82 8.80 10.86 12.00
C ALA A 82 10.10 10.31 11.43
N LEU A 83 10.69 10.95 10.41
CA LEU A 83 11.96 10.51 9.81
C LEU A 83 13.13 10.60 10.78
N GLU A 84 13.19 11.63 11.62
CA GLU A 84 14.20 11.75 12.67
C GLU A 84 14.07 10.61 13.69
N HIS A 85 12.87 10.40 14.22
CA HIS A 85 12.62 9.34 15.18
C HIS A 85 12.84 7.93 14.60
N LEU A 86 12.46 7.68 13.35
CA LEU A 86 12.72 6.40 12.67
C LEU A 86 14.22 6.12 12.54
N LYS A 87 15.06 7.14 12.32
CA LYS A 87 16.53 6.98 12.30
C LYS A 87 17.06 6.59 13.67
N VAL A 88 16.60 7.25 14.74
CA VAL A 88 16.99 6.94 16.12
C VAL A 88 16.58 5.50 16.48
N THR A 89 15.33 5.15 16.20
CA THR A 89 14.78 3.82 16.47
C THR A 89 15.53 2.73 15.71
N LYS A 90 15.91 2.99 14.46
CA LYS A 90 16.70 2.04 13.64
C LYS A 90 18.06 1.72 14.24
N THR A 91 18.70 2.68 14.93
CA THR A 91 19.99 2.49 15.61
C THR A 91 19.83 1.63 16.87
N LYS A 92 18.76 1.83 17.64
CA LYS A 92 18.51 1.11 18.89
C LYS A 92 18.08 -0.35 18.66
N ILE A 93 17.29 -0.61 17.62
CA ILE A 93 16.82 -1.97 17.32
C ILE A 93 17.99 -2.87 16.91
N VAL A 94 18.08 -4.05 17.53
CA VAL A 94 19.07 -5.09 17.16
C VAL A 94 18.48 -6.05 16.13
N VAL A 95 17.19 -6.40 16.26
CA VAL A 95 16.53 -7.45 15.48
C VAL A 95 16.31 -7.02 14.02
N VAL A 96 16.86 -7.80 13.07
CA VAL A 96 16.76 -7.54 11.63
C VAL A 96 15.29 -7.48 11.15
N GLY A 97 14.41 -8.31 11.72
CA GLY A 97 12.98 -8.32 11.42
C GLY A 97 12.34 -6.95 11.64
N GLN A 98 12.48 -6.41 12.84
CA GLN A 98 11.94 -5.10 13.22
C GLN A 98 12.59 -3.94 12.45
N LYS A 99 13.87 -4.05 12.09
CA LYS A 99 14.53 -3.07 11.20
C LYS A 99 13.85 -2.98 9.84
N MET A 100 13.37 -4.10 9.30
CA MET A 100 12.65 -4.10 8.03
C MET A 100 11.26 -3.47 8.17
N ASP A 101 10.60 -3.65 9.31
CA ASP A 101 9.30 -3.04 9.57
C ASP A 101 9.40 -1.51 9.63
N LEU A 102 10.49 -0.96 10.19
CA LEU A 102 10.80 0.48 10.10
C LEU A 102 10.97 0.98 8.67
N VAL A 103 11.54 0.17 7.77
CA VAL A 103 11.67 0.55 6.36
C VAL A 103 10.28 0.58 5.69
N PHE A 104 9.38 -0.33 6.05
CA PHE A 104 8.00 -0.29 5.56
C PHE A 104 7.23 0.94 6.05
N TYR A 105 7.42 1.37 7.30
CA TYR A 105 6.86 2.63 7.77
C TYR A 105 7.41 3.84 7.01
N THR A 106 8.71 3.83 6.69
CA THR A 106 9.32 4.89 5.86
C THR A 106 8.73 4.90 4.45
N LEU A 107 8.48 3.72 3.87
CA LEU A 107 7.81 3.59 2.57
C LEU A 107 6.38 4.15 2.62
N GLN A 108 5.61 3.82 3.66
CA GLN A 108 4.24 4.32 3.85
C GLN A 108 4.21 5.86 3.96
N LEU A 109 5.13 6.45 4.72
CA LEU A 109 5.29 7.91 4.77
C LEU A 109 5.65 8.48 3.39
N GLY A 110 6.56 7.82 2.65
CA GLY A 110 6.92 8.23 1.29
C GLY A 110 5.73 8.21 0.32
N PHE A 111 4.84 7.22 0.42
CA PHE A 111 3.60 7.16 -0.36
C PHE A 111 2.61 8.25 0.01
N PHE A 112 2.57 8.67 1.28
CA PHE A 112 1.71 9.78 1.70
C PHE A 112 2.14 11.13 1.10
N ASP A 113 3.45 11.40 1.09
CA ASP A 113 4.01 12.63 0.52
C ASP A 113 4.19 12.58 -1.00
N MET A 114 3.95 11.43 -1.63
CA MET A 114 4.24 11.16 -3.04
C MET A 114 5.70 11.45 -3.43
N ASP A 115 6.64 11.20 -2.51
CA ASP A 115 8.07 11.43 -2.70
C ASP A 115 8.73 10.19 -3.33
N PHE A 116 8.84 10.20 -4.67
CA PHE A 116 9.38 9.07 -5.43
C PHE A 116 10.87 8.76 -5.12
N ASP A 117 11.64 9.75 -4.70
CA ASP A 117 13.06 9.58 -4.36
C ASP A 117 13.22 8.87 -3.03
N LEU A 118 12.37 9.19 -2.04
CA LEU A 118 12.36 8.49 -0.76
C LEU A 118 11.88 7.05 -0.92
N ILE A 119 10.88 6.81 -1.76
CA ILE A 119 10.33 5.47 -2.03
C ILE A 119 11.39 4.59 -2.70
N SER A 120 12.02 5.05 -3.78
CA SER A 120 13.04 4.27 -4.50
C SER A 120 14.21 3.86 -3.58
N LYS A 121 14.76 4.82 -2.81
CA LYS A 121 15.80 4.56 -1.80
C LYS A 121 15.37 3.57 -0.74
N SER A 122 14.09 3.50 -0.42
CA SER A 122 13.55 2.60 0.61
C SER A 122 13.25 1.21 0.05
N ILE A 123 12.81 1.11 -1.21
CA ILE A 123 12.69 -0.16 -1.96
C ILE A 123 14.07 -0.82 -2.07
N ASP A 124 15.11 -0.06 -2.44
CA ASP A 124 16.48 -0.57 -2.55
C ASP A 124 17.04 -1.12 -1.24
N LYS A 125 16.63 -0.55 -0.10
CA LYS A 125 17.00 -1.02 1.24
C LYS A 125 16.27 -2.31 1.62
N ALA A 126 15.05 -2.49 1.14
CA ALA A 126 14.18 -3.59 1.53
C ALA A 126 14.35 -4.81 0.61
N LYS A 127 15.56 -5.36 0.45
CA LYS A 127 15.76 -6.54 -0.43
C LYS A 127 15.19 -7.83 0.19
N LYS A 128 14.40 -8.58 -0.60
CA LYS A 128 13.95 -9.98 -0.39
C LYS A 128 12.87 -10.24 0.69
N LYS A 129 11.71 -9.58 0.63
CA LYS A 129 10.48 -10.05 1.29
C LYS A 129 9.30 -10.03 0.31
N ASN A 130 8.42 -11.03 0.35
CA ASN A 130 7.23 -11.11 -0.51
C ASN A 130 6.32 -9.87 -0.38
N ARG A 131 6.32 -9.25 0.80
CA ARG A 131 5.61 -7.98 1.07
C ARG A 131 6.13 -6.81 0.23
N LEU A 132 7.41 -6.81 -0.16
CA LEU A 132 7.99 -5.76 -0.99
C LEU A 132 7.36 -5.72 -2.38
N GLU A 133 7.04 -6.87 -2.96
CA GLU A 133 6.50 -6.95 -4.33
C GLU A 133 5.22 -6.11 -4.49
N VAL A 134 4.40 -6.03 -3.45
CA VAL A 134 3.19 -5.21 -3.43
C VAL A 134 3.54 -3.71 -3.41
N TYR A 135 4.48 -3.28 -2.56
CA TYR A 135 4.92 -1.88 -2.49
C TYR A 135 5.67 -1.45 -3.76
N GLU A 136 6.50 -2.32 -4.30
CA GLU A 136 7.22 -2.09 -5.54
C GLU A 136 6.25 -2.05 -6.73
N GLY A 137 5.25 -2.94 -6.76
CA GLY A 137 4.14 -2.91 -7.71
C GLY A 137 3.36 -1.60 -7.63
N LEU A 138 3.07 -1.11 -6.42
CA LEU A 138 2.41 0.17 -6.19
C LEU A 138 3.26 1.35 -6.70
N TYR A 139 4.57 1.34 -6.43
CA TYR A 139 5.49 2.34 -6.96
C TYR A 139 5.54 2.34 -8.50
N PHE A 140 5.57 1.16 -9.13
CA PHE A 140 5.50 1.05 -10.59
C PHE A 140 4.16 1.49 -11.17
N MET A 141 3.06 1.31 -10.43
CA MET A 141 1.75 1.85 -10.79
C MET A 141 1.77 3.38 -10.78
N SER A 142 2.35 4.00 -9.75
CA SER A 142 2.47 5.46 -9.64
C SER A 142 3.42 6.06 -10.70
N THR A 143 4.49 5.35 -11.07
CA THR A 143 5.41 5.76 -12.15
C THR A 143 4.93 5.36 -13.56
N ARG A 144 3.65 4.96 -13.70
CA ARG A 144 2.97 4.60 -14.97
C ARG A 144 3.61 3.43 -15.73
N ASN A 145 4.38 2.56 -15.07
CA ASN A 145 5.00 1.38 -15.67
C ASN A 145 4.17 0.11 -15.40
N PHE A 146 3.06 -0.03 -16.13
CA PHE A 146 2.12 -1.14 -15.92
C PHE A 146 2.71 -2.51 -16.24
N LYS A 147 3.61 -2.63 -17.22
CA LYS A 147 4.22 -3.91 -17.60
C LYS A 147 5.01 -4.54 -16.45
N LYS A 148 5.76 -3.73 -15.69
CA LYS A 148 6.48 -4.20 -14.50
C LYS A 148 5.54 -4.45 -13.33
N ALA A 149 4.61 -3.52 -13.08
CA ALA A 149 3.62 -3.64 -12.02
C ALA A 149 2.78 -4.93 -12.16
N ALA A 150 2.32 -5.25 -13.37
CA ALA A 150 1.53 -6.46 -13.64
C ALA A 150 2.30 -7.74 -13.29
N LYS A 151 3.60 -7.83 -13.61
CA LYS A 151 4.42 -9.00 -13.26
C LYS A 151 4.56 -9.18 -11.75
N LEU A 152 4.78 -8.09 -11.02
CA LEU A 152 4.91 -8.10 -9.56
C LEU A 152 3.58 -8.46 -8.89
N PHE A 153 2.48 -7.83 -9.32
CA PHE A 153 1.16 -8.14 -8.77
C PHE A 153 0.78 -9.60 -9.01
N LEU A 154 1.03 -10.14 -10.20
CA LEU A 154 0.79 -11.55 -10.50
C LEU A 154 1.51 -12.51 -9.55
N GLY A 155 2.77 -12.23 -9.21
CA GLY A 155 3.53 -13.01 -8.22
C GLY A 155 2.92 -12.91 -6.82
N SER A 156 2.57 -11.69 -6.41
CA SER A 156 2.11 -11.38 -5.07
C SER A 156 0.66 -11.80 -4.77
N ILE A 157 -0.20 -12.05 -5.78
CA ILE A 157 -1.59 -12.49 -5.55
C ILE A 157 -1.60 -13.70 -4.62
N SER A 158 -0.78 -14.71 -4.91
CA SER A 158 -0.74 -15.98 -4.16
C SER A 158 -0.40 -15.77 -2.68
N THR A 159 0.56 -14.89 -2.39
CA THR A 159 1.20 -14.71 -1.07
C THR A 159 0.79 -13.40 -0.38
N PHE A 160 -0.28 -12.76 -0.83
CA PHE A 160 -0.74 -11.50 -0.24
C PHE A 160 -1.12 -11.67 1.24
N THR A 161 -0.36 -11.00 2.12
CA THR A 161 -0.56 -10.94 3.58
C THR A 161 -0.51 -9.51 4.13
N THR A 162 -0.43 -8.50 3.25
CA THR A 162 -0.15 -7.11 3.62
C THR A 162 -1.44 -6.29 3.71
N TYR A 163 -2.19 -6.50 4.78
CA TYR A 163 -3.44 -5.76 5.07
C TYR A 163 -3.21 -4.30 5.48
N GLU A 164 -1.97 -3.91 5.74
CA GLU A 164 -1.61 -2.56 6.20
C GLU A 164 -1.67 -1.49 5.10
N VAL A 165 -1.63 -1.88 3.82
CA VAL A 165 -1.68 -0.91 2.70
C VAL A 165 -3.10 -0.83 2.15
N PHE A 166 -3.69 -1.98 1.84
CA PHE A 166 -5.03 -2.07 1.28
C PHE A 166 -5.75 -3.30 1.83
N PRO A 167 -7.09 -3.25 1.96
CA PRO A 167 -7.87 -4.47 2.08
C PRO A 167 -7.69 -5.32 0.80
N CYS A 168 -7.80 -6.65 0.93
CA CYS A 168 -7.60 -7.57 -0.18
C CYS A 168 -8.49 -7.24 -1.39
N ASP A 169 -9.70 -6.74 -1.15
CA ASP A 169 -10.67 -6.43 -2.19
C ASP A 169 -10.13 -5.33 -3.13
N THR A 170 -9.63 -4.23 -2.55
CA THR A 170 -9.02 -3.12 -3.28
C THR A 170 -7.73 -3.54 -3.99
N PHE A 171 -6.91 -4.38 -3.35
CA PHE A 171 -5.69 -4.91 -3.97
C PHE A 171 -5.99 -5.71 -5.25
N ILE A 172 -7.04 -6.53 -5.23
CA ILE A 172 -7.43 -7.34 -6.39
C ILE A 172 -7.98 -6.47 -7.51
N LEU A 173 -8.75 -5.43 -7.16
CA LEU A 173 -9.23 -4.44 -8.12
C LEU A 173 -8.05 -3.78 -8.87
N TYR A 174 -7.01 -3.32 -8.15
CA TYR A 174 -5.81 -2.75 -8.80
C TYR A 174 -5.02 -3.76 -9.61
N THR A 175 -4.96 -5.00 -9.14
CA THR A 175 -4.28 -6.08 -9.86
C THR A 175 -4.97 -6.34 -11.19
N VAL A 176 -6.30 -6.47 -11.19
CA VAL A 176 -7.10 -6.68 -12.41
C VAL A 176 -6.95 -5.52 -13.39
N LEU A 177 -7.07 -4.28 -12.91
CA LEU A 177 -6.92 -3.08 -13.75
C LEU A 177 -5.52 -3.02 -14.41
N THR A 178 -4.47 -3.23 -13.61
CA THR A 178 -3.08 -3.20 -14.10
C THR A 178 -2.81 -4.29 -15.14
N ILE A 179 -3.42 -5.47 -14.95
CA ILE A 179 -3.28 -6.59 -15.86
C ILE A 179 -4.01 -6.33 -17.19
N ILE A 180 -5.24 -5.80 -17.16
CA ILE A 180 -6.00 -5.48 -18.38
C ILE A 180 -5.23 -4.52 -19.30
N ILE A 181 -4.50 -3.56 -18.70
CA ILE A 181 -3.70 -2.59 -19.44
C ILE A 181 -2.44 -3.23 -20.06
N SER A 182 -1.86 -4.22 -19.38
CA SER A 182 -0.52 -4.71 -19.69
C SER A 182 -0.48 -5.99 -20.51
N LEU A 183 -1.49 -6.85 -20.38
CA LEU A 183 -1.49 -8.19 -20.95
C LEU A 183 -2.33 -8.27 -22.22
N ASP A 184 -1.86 -9.10 -23.14
CA ASP A 184 -2.60 -9.54 -24.31
C ASP A 184 -3.77 -10.46 -23.92
N ARG A 185 -4.78 -10.55 -24.80
CA ARG A 185 -5.99 -11.39 -24.65
C ARG A 185 -5.67 -12.84 -24.25
N VAL A 186 -4.64 -13.45 -24.83
CA VAL A 186 -4.28 -14.85 -24.54
C VAL A 186 -3.72 -14.99 -23.12
N SER A 187 -2.87 -14.05 -22.70
CA SER A 187 -2.27 -14.03 -21.36
C SER A 187 -3.27 -13.65 -20.27
N LEU A 188 -4.27 -12.83 -20.60
CA LEU A 188 -5.30 -12.38 -19.67
C LEU A 188 -6.12 -13.56 -19.15
N LYS A 189 -6.54 -14.47 -20.05
CA LYS A 189 -7.33 -15.65 -19.68
C LYS A 189 -6.56 -16.53 -18.69
N GLN A 190 -5.35 -16.92 -19.06
CA GLN A 190 -4.51 -17.83 -18.26
C GLN A 190 -4.17 -17.27 -16.87
N LYS A 191 -4.01 -15.95 -16.75
CA LYS A 191 -3.50 -15.33 -15.53
C LYS A 191 -4.58 -14.74 -14.63
N VAL A 192 -5.71 -14.30 -15.17
CA VAL A 192 -6.78 -13.65 -14.40
C VAL A 192 -8.00 -14.53 -14.27
N VAL A 193 -8.49 -15.05 -15.40
CA VAL A 193 -9.73 -15.84 -15.44
C VAL A 193 -9.54 -17.17 -14.73
N ASP A 194 -8.40 -17.82 -14.96
CA ASP A 194 -8.09 -19.13 -14.39
C ASP A 194 -7.50 -19.06 -12.96
N SER A 195 -7.23 -17.85 -12.45
CA SER A 195 -6.62 -17.67 -11.12
C SER A 195 -7.67 -17.86 -10.01
N PRO A 196 -7.59 -18.94 -9.19
CA PRO A 196 -8.62 -19.28 -8.21
C PRO A 196 -8.80 -18.22 -7.12
N LYS A 197 -7.72 -17.51 -6.79
CA LYS A 197 -7.73 -16.47 -5.76
C LYS A 197 -8.46 -15.20 -6.21
N ILE A 198 -8.40 -14.88 -7.50
CA ILE A 198 -9.16 -13.76 -8.06
C ILE A 198 -10.65 -14.17 -8.12
N LEU A 199 -10.96 -15.37 -8.62
CA LEU A 199 -12.35 -15.88 -8.69
C LEU A 199 -13.06 -15.88 -7.33
N THR A 200 -12.37 -16.30 -6.26
CA THR A 200 -12.95 -16.32 -4.90
C THR A 200 -13.30 -14.92 -4.40
N MET A 201 -12.54 -13.91 -4.82
CA MET A 201 -12.68 -12.54 -4.33
C MET A 201 -13.57 -11.69 -5.24
N ILE A 202 -13.69 -12.05 -6.51
CA ILE A 202 -14.67 -11.47 -7.45
C ILE A 202 -16.10 -11.56 -6.88
N GLY A 203 -16.44 -12.64 -6.17
CA GLY A 203 -17.76 -12.77 -5.54
C GLY A 203 -18.06 -11.74 -4.44
N LYS A 204 -17.04 -11.06 -3.87
CA LYS A 204 -17.20 -10.04 -2.83
C LYS A 204 -17.38 -8.64 -3.40
N ILE A 205 -16.85 -8.39 -4.59
CA ILE A 205 -16.85 -7.06 -5.22
C ILE A 205 -17.94 -7.06 -6.29
N PRO A 206 -19.10 -6.42 -6.07
CA PRO A 206 -20.07 -6.24 -7.14
C PRO A 206 -19.38 -5.49 -8.30
N TYR A 207 -19.79 -5.75 -9.54
CA TYR A 207 -19.27 -5.17 -10.80
C TYR A 207 -17.96 -5.78 -11.37
N LEU A 208 -17.03 -6.30 -10.55
CA LEU A 208 -15.75 -6.80 -11.09
C LEU A 208 -15.91 -8.04 -11.99
N SER A 209 -16.86 -8.93 -11.66
CA SER A 209 -17.20 -10.10 -12.46
C SER A 209 -17.73 -9.71 -13.83
N GLU A 210 -18.71 -8.81 -13.86
CA GLU A 210 -19.35 -8.32 -15.07
C GLU A 210 -18.35 -7.54 -15.94
N PHE A 211 -17.47 -6.75 -15.32
CA PHE A 211 -16.40 -6.04 -16.00
C PHE A 211 -15.41 -6.99 -16.70
N LEU A 212 -14.97 -8.06 -16.02
CA LEU A 212 -14.06 -9.05 -16.60
C LEU A 212 -14.72 -9.89 -17.70
N ASN A 213 -15.95 -10.35 -17.47
CA ASN A 213 -16.68 -11.18 -18.42
C ASN A 213 -17.10 -10.38 -19.66
N SER A 214 -17.59 -9.14 -19.49
CA SER A 214 -17.95 -8.26 -20.61
C SER A 214 -16.76 -7.96 -21.51
N LEU A 215 -15.55 -7.78 -20.94
CA LEU A 215 -14.32 -7.63 -21.71
C LEU A 215 -13.97 -8.91 -22.48
N TYR A 216 -14.10 -10.08 -21.85
CA TYR A 216 -13.78 -11.36 -22.48
C TYR A 216 -14.76 -11.73 -23.61
N ASP A 217 -16.06 -11.49 -23.40
CA ASP A 217 -17.16 -11.74 -24.35
C ASP A 217 -17.32 -10.64 -25.40
N CYS A 218 -16.45 -9.61 -25.36
CA CYS A 218 -16.45 -8.45 -26.27
C CYS A 218 -17.77 -7.65 -26.25
N GLN A 219 -18.47 -7.65 -25.12
CA GLN A 219 -19.68 -6.85 -24.89
C GLN A 219 -19.30 -5.45 -24.39
N TYR A 220 -18.85 -4.59 -25.29
CA TYR A 220 -18.40 -3.24 -24.92
C TYR A 220 -19.48 -2.38 -24.26
N LYS A 221 -20.76 -2.64 -24.56
CA LYS A 221 -21.87 -1.91 -23.96
C LYS A 221 -21.96 -2.12 -22.44
N SER A 222 -21.88 -3.37 -21.97
CA SER A 222 -21.87 -3.68 -20.54
C SER A 222 -20.56 -3.26 -19.89
N PHE A 223 -19.43 -3.41 -20.60
CA PHE A 223 -18.12 -2.97 -20.12
C PHE A 223 -18.10 -1.49 -19.72
N PHE A 224 -18.58 -0.60 -20.59
CA PHE A 224 -18.62 0.84 -20.30
C PHE A 224 -19.64 1.22 -19.22
N LEU A 225 -20.68 0.39 -18.99
CA LEU A 225 -21.65 0.61 -17.92
C LEU A 225 -21.14 0.13 -16.55
N SER A 226 -20.20 -0.81 -16.54
CA SER A 226 -19.62 -1.40 -15.32
C SER A 226 -18.45 -0.60 -14.72
N ILE A 227 -18.01 0.49 -15.37
CA ILE A 227 -17.00 1.45 -14.89
C ILE A 227 -17.71 2.65 -14.24
#